data_AF-A0A7V5HPF0-F1
#
_entry.id   AF-A0A7V5HPF0-F1
#
_cell.length_a   1.000
_cell.length_b   1.000
_cell.length_c   1.000
_cell.angle_alpha   90.00
_cell.angle_beta   90.00
_cell.angle_gamma   90.00
#
_symmetry.space_group_name_H-M   'P 1'
#
loop_
_entity.id
_entity.type
_entity.pdbx_description
1 polymer ?
#
loop_
_entity_poly.entity_id
_entity_poly.type
_entity_poly.pdbx_seq_one_letter_code
_entity_poly.pdbx_strand_id
1 'polypeptide(L)' 'MEKKREQKKRRGKVLFFNENLGSGILKPCGGKEKIKFTYKDVIGESGYVILFEGEEVEFWYENRRIRVKRSGKI' A
#
# COMPACT_ATOMS: atom_id res chain seq x y z
N MET A 1 7.11 -13.84 -26.17
CA MET A 1 6.00 -13.45 -25.26
C MET A 1 6.60 -13.14 -23.90
N GLU A 2 6.84 -11.87 -23.60
CA GLU A 2 7.40 -11.45 -22.32
C GLU A 2 6.32 -11.61 -21.25
N LYS A 3 6.49 -12.58 -20.33
CA LYS A 3 5.66 -12.66 -19.14
C LYS A 3 5.89 -11.36 -18.37
N LYS A 4 4.95 -10.41 -18.46
CA LYS A 4 4.89 -9.24 -17.57
C LYS A 4 5.15 -9.77 -16.16
N ARG A 5 6.27 -9.38 -15.55
CA ARG A 5 6.55 -9.67 -14.14
C ARG A 5 5.50 -8.90 -13.34
N GLU A 6 4.32 -9.49 -13.18
CA GLU A 6 3.38 -9.07 -12.16
C GLU A 6 4.10 -9.27 -10.84
N GLN A 7 4.59 -8.18 -10.25
CA GLN A 7 5.33 -8.28 -9.01
C GLN A 7 4.38 -8.84 -7.96
N LYS A 8 4.84 -9.88 -7.26
CA LYS A 8 4.05 -10.64 -6.28
C LYS A 8 3.44 -9.67 -5.25
N LYS A 9 2.11 -9.65 -5.16
CA LYS A 9 1.39 -8.91 -4.12
C LYS A 9 1.83 -9.41 -2.75
N ARG A 10 2.10 -8.48 -1.84
CA ARG A 10 2.52 -8.72 -0.45
C ARG A 10 1.49 -8.13 0.48
N ARG A 11 1.32 -8.74 1.66
CA ARG A 11 0.49 -8.18 2.73
C ARG A 11 1.35 -7.35 3.67
N GLY A 12 0.75 -6.32 4.27
CA GLY A 12 1.37 -5.49 5.28
C GLY A 12 0.33 -4.81 6.17
N LYS A 13 0.83 -4.13 7.20
CA LYS A 13 0.04 -3.36 8.13
C LYS A 13 0.48 -1.89 8.08
N VAL A 14 -0.47 -0.97 8.05
CA VAL A 14 -0.20 0.47 8.11
C VAL A 14 0.32 0.78 9.51
N LEU A 15 1.49 1.40 9.59
CA LEU A 15 2.08 1.85 10.86
C LEU A 15 1.67 3.28 11.21
N PHE A 16 1.42 4.12 10.20
CA PHE A 16 1.08 5.52 10.38
C PHE A 16 0.60 6.10 9.05
N PHE A 17 -0.35 7.04 9.10
CA PHE A 17 -0.77 7.85 7.95
C PHE A 17 -1.06 9.27 8.43
N ASN A 18 -0.45 10.25 7.77
CA ASN A 18 -0.72 11.66 8.01
C ASN A 18 -1.69 12.16 6.94
N GLU A 19 -2.94 12.41 7.33
CA GLU A 19 -3.99 12.90 6.44
C GLU A 19 -3.76 14.31 5.90
N ASN A 20 -3.00 15.15 6.59
CA ASN A 20 -2.67 16.50 6.11
C ASN A 20 -1.61 16.46 5.01
N LEU A 21 -0.66 15.51 5.11
CA LEU A 21 0.42 15.35 4.13
C LEU A 21 0.09 14.33 3.03
N GLY A 22 -0.95 13.51 3.22
CA GLY A 22 -1.29 12.41 2.33
C GLY A 22 -0.17 11.40 2.16
N SER A 23 0.57 11.12 3.23
CA SER A 23 1.65 10.13 3.23
C SER A 23 1.58 9.23 4.44
N GLY A 24 2.00 7.98 4.24
CA GLY A 24 1.98 6.96 5.27
C GLY A 24 3.16 6.02 5.19
N ILE A 25 3.25 5.17 6.21
CA ILE A 25 4.25 4.11 6.32
C ILE A 25 3.52 2.80 6.55
N LEU A 26 3.88 1.77 5.80
CA LEU A 26 3.44 0.41 6.04
C LEU A 26 4.63 -0.51 6.34
N LYS A 27 4.32 -1.63 7.00
CA LYS A 27 5.27 -2.70 7.30
C LYS A 27 4.80 -3.99 6.65
N PRO A 28 5.63 -4.66 5.84
CA PRO A 28 5.28 -5.97 5.28
C PRO A 28 5.10 -7.03 6.37
N CYS A 29 4.15 -7.94 6.20
CA CYS A 29 4.00 -9.11 7.06
C CYS A 29 5.28 -9.97 6.99
N GLY A 30 5.83 -10.33 8.15
CA GLY A 30 7.09 -11.09 8.26
C GLY A 30 8.36 -10.28 7.99
N GLY A 31 8.26 -8.97 7.70
CA GLY A 31 9.40 -8.07 7.50
C GLY A 31 9.61 -7.10 8.65
N LYS A 32 10.80 -6.46 8.69
CA LYS A 32 11.10 -5.31 9.58
C LYS A 32 11.23 -3.98 8.85
N GLU A 33 11.19 -4.00 7.52
CA GLU A 33 11.30 -2.81 6.67
C GLU A 33 10.09 -1.89 6.84
N LYS A 34 10.33 -0.57 6.74
CA LYS A 34 9.30 0.47 6.72
C LYS A 34 9.21 1.04 5.31
N ILE A 35 8.07 0.87 4.67
CA ILE A 35 7.85 1.33 3.30
C ILE A 35 6.99 2.58 3.34
N LYS A 36 7.50 3.68 2.78
CA LYS A 36 6.73 4.92 2.61
C LYS A 36 5.83 4.82 1.39
N PHE A 37 4.63 5.40 1.50
CA PHE A 37 3.68 5.55 0.41
C PHE A 37 2.94 6.89 0.53
N THR A 38 2.29 7.31 -0.55
CA THR A 38 1.44 8.50 -0.59
C THR A 38 0.00 8.11 -0.95
N TYR A 39 -0.95 9.02 -0.76
CA TYR A 39 -2.35 8.81 -1.14
C TYR A 39 -2.50 8.43 -2.63
N LYS A 40 -1.60 8.90 -3.50
CA LYS A 40 -1.59 8.59 -4.95
C LYS A 40 -1.22 7.13 -5.24
N ASP A 41 -0.57 6.47 -4.29
CA ASP A 41 -0.21 5.06 -4.39
C ASP A 41 -1.36 4.15 -3.93
N VAL A 42 -2.37 4.71 -3.24
CA VAL A 42 -3.53 3.97 -2.74
C VAL A 42 -4.56 3.79 -3.84
N ILE A 43 -4.94 2.54 -4.10
CA ILE A 43 -5.98 2.13 -5.05
C ILE A 43 -7.31 2.02 -4.30
N GLY A 44 -8.29 2.85 -4.67
CA GLY A 44 -9.65 2.84 -4.12
C GLY A 44 -10.67 3.42 -5.09
N GLU A 45 -11.95 3.39 -4.72
CA GLU A 45 -13.00 4.05 -5.50
C GLU A 45 -12.87 5.57 -5.34
N SER A 46 -12.60 6.23 -6.47
CA SER A 46 -12.54 7.68 -6.71
C SER A 46 -12.28 8.60 -5.50
N GLY A 47 -11.07 9.16 -5.41
CA GLY A 47 -10.78 10.29 -4.52
C GLY A 47 -9.58 10.08 -3.60
N TYR A 48 -9.49 10.94 -2.58
CA TYR A 48 -8.45 10.89 -1.55
C TYR A 48 -8.75 9.78 -0.55
N VAL A 49 -7.97 8.68 -0.61
CA VAL A 49 -8.13 7.54 0.30
C VAL A 49 -7.23 7.72 1.52
N ILE A 50 -7.86 7.79 2.69
CA ILE A 50 -7.17 7.73 3.99
C ILE A 50 -7.03 6.28 4.45
N LEU A 51 -5.92 5.98 5.13
CA LEU A 51 -5.66 4.71 5.79
C LEU A 51 -5.43 4.96 7.27
N PHE A 52 -5.87 4.05 8.13
CA PHE A 52 -5.67 4.15 9.57
C PHE A 52 -4.51 3.29 10.03
N GLU A 53 -3.87 3.71 11.13
CA GLU A 53 -2.89 2.87 11.82
C GLU A 53 -3.52 1.52 12.14
N GLY A 54 -2.80 0.46 11.81
CA GLY A 54 -3.21 -0.90 12.08
C GLY A 54 -4.03 -1.57 10.98
N GLU A 55 -4.42 -0.86 9.93
CA GLU A 55 -5.13 -1.47 8.81
C GLU A 55 -4.26 -2.46 8.03
N GLU A 56 -4.88 -3.57 7.62
CA GLU A 56 -4.26 -4.55 6.73
C GLU A 56 -4.41 -4.11 5.26
N VAL A 57 -3.28 -4.14 4.55
CA VAL A 57 -3.18 -3.73 3.15
C VAL A 57 -2.46 -4.79 2.33
N GLU A 58 -2.85 -4.90 1.07
CA GLU A 58 -2.04 -5.53 0.04
C GLU A 58 -1.25 -4.46 -0.70
N PHE A 59 0.03 -4.74 -0.98
CA PHE A 59 0.87 -3.84 -1.76
C PHE A 59 1.75 -4.60 -2.76
N TRP A 60 2.08 -3.94 -3.86
CA TRP A 60 2.98 -4.45 -4.89
C TRP A 60 3.69 -3.29 -5.57
N TYR A 61 4.69 -3.59 -6.40
CA TYR A 61 5.36 -2.57 -7.19
C TYR A 61 4.96 -2.72 -8.66
N GLU A 62 4.56 -1.61 -9.27
CA GLU A 62 4.19 -1.50 -10.67
C GLU A 62 4.96 -0.31 -11.26
N ASN A 63 5.72 -0.51 -12.34
CA ASN A 63 6.52 0.55 -12.98
C ASN A 63 7.39 1.34 -11.97
N ARG A 64 8.05 0.65 -11.04
CA ARG A 64 8.86 1.22 -9.93
C ARG A 64 8.08 2.09 -8.93
N ARG A 65 6.75 2.14 -9.00
CA ARG A 65 5.89 2.76 -7.98
C ARG A 65 5.24 1.71 -7.11
N ILE A 66 5.05 2.03 -5.84
CA ILE A 66 4.25 1.19 -4.96
C ILE A 66 2.77 1.40 -5.27
N ARG A 67 2.00 0.32 -5.22
CA ARG A 67 0.54 0.33 -5.19
C ARG A 67 0.11 -0.27 -3.87
N VAL A 68 -0.85 0.36 -3.22
CA VAL A 68 -1.40 -0.06 -1.93
C VAL A 68 -2.90 -0.21 -2.10
N LYS A 69 -3.49 -1.30 -1.62
CA LYS A 69 -4.92 -1.54 -1.63
C LYS A 69 -5.33 -2.01 -0.24
N ARG A 70 -6.44 -1.50 0.29
CA ARG A 70 -7.06 -2.10 1.49
C ARG A 70 -7.30 -3.58 1.24
N SER A 71 -6.85 -4.43 2.15
CA SER A 71 -7.20 -5.86 2.11
C SER A 71 -8.66 -5.94 2.52
N GLY A 72 -9.56 -5.85 1.53
CA GLY A 72 -11.00 -5.87 1.76
C GLY A 72 -11.39 -7.10 2.57
N LYS A 73 -11.93 -6.86 3.78
CA LYS A 73 -12.88 -7.80 4.37
C LYS A 73 -14.24 -7.41 3.79
N ILE A 74 -14.86 -8.36 3.08
CA ILE A 74 -16.30 -8.33 2.79
C ILE A 74 -17.03 -8.35 4.14
#